data_AF-K1SF62-F1
#
_entry.id   AF-K1SF62-F1
#
_cell.length_a   1.000
_cell.length_b   1.000
_cell.length_c   1.000
_cell.angle_alpha   90.00
_cell.angle_beta   90.00
_cell.angle_gamma   90.00
#
_symmetry.space_group_name_H-M   'P 1'
#
loop_
_entity.id
_entity.type
_entity.pdbx_description
1 polymer ?
#
loop_
_entity_poly.entity_id
_entity_poly.type
_entity_poly.pdbx_seq_one_letter_code
_entity_poly.pdbx_strand_id
1 'polypeptide(L)'
;YCNRGSVVYGAEAMEHLGRIGTVVYLKLPYRELERRLSDIKGRGVVLRDGQTLHDLYEERVPLYEKYADVIVDEHHLNVEQTIEKIMELKERFQ
;
A
#
# COMPACT_ATOMS: atom_id res chain seq x y z
N TYR A 1 18.07 3.93 5.30
CA TYR A 1 16.83 3.31 5.83
C TYR A 1 15.77 3.30 4.74
N CYS A 2 15.65 2.20 3.99
CA CYS A 2 14.66 2.06 2.91
C CYS A 2 13.60 1.03 3.36
N ASN A 3 12.56 1.50 4.05
CA ASN A 3 11.41 0.66 4.39
C ASN A 3 10.46 0.60 3.20
N ARG A 4 9.77 -0.53 3.01
CA ARG A 4 8.84 -0.79 1.89
C ARG A 4 7.73 0.25 1.75
N GLY A 5 7.36 0.97 2.81
CA GLY A 5 6.38 2.05 2.80
C GLY A 5 6.95 3.44 2.48
N SER A 6 8.27 3.62 2.44
CA SER A 6 8.93 4.91 2.22
C SER A 6 9.26 5.18 0.75
N VAL A 7 9.08 4.19 -0.12
CA VAL A 7 9.43 4.29 -1.55
C VAL A 7 8.59 5.36 -2.27
N VAL A 8 7.38 5.64 -1.78
CA VAL A 8 6.47 6.67 -2.32
C VAL A 8 6.96 8.11 -2.17
N TYR A 9 7.93 8.35 -1.27
CA TYR A 9 8.55 9.66 -1.15
C TYR A 9 9.59 9.92 -2.26
N GLY A 10 10.11 8.87 -2.89
CA GLY A 10 11.03 8.97 -4.02
C GLY A 10 10.25 8.99 -5.34
N ALA A 11 9.91 10.19 -5.83
CA ALA A 11 9.22 10.35 -7.11
C ALA A 11 9.97 9.65 -8.26
N GLU A 12 11.30 9.77 -8.30
CA GLU A 12 12.16 9.13 -9.30
C GLU A 12 12.11 7.59 -9.24
N ALA A 13 12.04 7.03 -8.04
CA ALA A 13 11.90 5.58 -7.85
C ALA A 13 10.52 5.09 -8.29
N MET A 14 9.45 5.83 -7.97
CA MET A 14 8.08 5.50 -8.39
C MET A 14 7.88 5.67 -9.89
N GLU A 15 8.45 6.71 -10.50
CA GLU A 15 8.40 6.93 -11.95
C GLU A 15 9.14 5.83 -12.71
N HIS A 16 10.31 5.43 -12.22
CA HIS A 16 11.02 4.28 -12.77
C HIS A 16 10.19 3.00 -12.62
N LEU A 17 9.58 2.76 -11.46
CA LEU A 17 8.72 1.59 -11.18
C LEU A 17 7.51 1.53 -12.11
N GLY A 18 6.77 2.63 -12.25
CA GLY A 18 5.61 2.71 -13.16
C GLY A 18 6.00 2.58 -14.64
N ARG A 19 7.24 2.91 -14.99
CA ARG A 19 7.75 2.74 -16.35
C ARG A 19 8.16 1.29 -16.67
N ILE A 20 8.64 0.53 -15.69
CA ILE A 20 9.12 -0.85 -15.88
C ILE A 20 8.10 -1.91 -15.45
N GLY A 21 7.01 -1.52 -14.80
CA GLY A 21 5.99 -2.44 -14.33
C GLY A 21 4.74 -1.72 -13.83
N THR A 22 3.75 -2.50 -13.40
CA THR A 22 2.46 -1.98 -12.92
C THR A 22 2.50 -1.75 -11.41
N VAL A 23 2.16 -0.54 -10.97
CA VAL A 23 2.04 -0.20 -9.56
C VAL A 23 0.63 -0.54 -9.07
N VAL A 24 0.53 -1.57 -8.23
CA VAL A 24 -0.73 -1.98 -7.62
C VAL A 24 -0.81 -1.45 -6.20
N TYR A 25 -1.81 -0.59 -5.93
CA TYR A 25 -2.13 -0.12 -4.60
C TYR A 25 -3.23 -0.96 -3.97
N LEU A 26 -2.89 -1.62 -2.86
CA LEU A 26 -3.84 -2.34 -2.02
C LEU A 26 -4.45 -1.36 -1.02
N LYS A 27 -5.66 -0.89 -1.32
CA LYS A 27 -6.40 0.02 -0.47
C LYS A 27 -7.09 -0.78 0.64
N LEU A 28 -6.85 -0.38 1.88
CA LEU A 28 -7.48 -0.94 3.06
C LEU A 28 -8.08 0.21 3.88
N PRO A 29 -9.30 0.08 4.40
CA PRO A 29 -9.87 1.09 5.29
C PRO A 29 -9.06 1.21 6.58
N TYR A 30 -8.94 2.44 7.11
CA TYR A 30 -8.20 2.74 8.34
C TYR A 30 -8.55 1.78 9.49
N ARG A 31 -9.84 1.50 9.69
CA ARG A 31 -10.32 0.61 10.76
C ARG A 31 -9.75 -0.81 10.69
N GLU A 32 -9.59 -1.35 9.48
CA GLU A 32 -8.96 -2.66 9.30
C GLU A 32 -7.44 -2.60 9.41
N LEU A 33 -6.84 -1.52 8.92
CA LEU A 33 -5.40 -1.29 9.01
C LEU A 33 -4.97 -1.20 10.48
N GLU A 34 -5.69 -0.43 11.28
CA GLU A 34 -5.50 -0.30 12.72
C GLU A 34 -5.66 -1.64 13.44
N ARG A 35 -6.71 -2.41 13.11
CA ARG A 35 -6.92 -3.76 13.65
C ARG A 35 -5.75 -4.70 13.30
N ARG A 36 -5.33 -4.75 12.04
CA ARG A 36 -4.22 -5.62 11.58
C ARG A 36 -2.88 -5.24 12.22
N LEU A 37 -2.59 -3.94 12.37
CA LEU A 37 -1.35 -3.48 12.99
C LEU A 37 -1.35 -3.63 14.51
N SER A 38 -2.51 -3.52 15.14
CA SER A 38 -2.67 -3.78 16.58
C SER A 38 -2.45 -5.25 16.93
N ASP A 39 -2.89 -6.15 16.04
CA ASP A 39 -2.71 -7.59 16.17
C ASP A 39 -1.25 -8.03 15.87
N ILE A 40 -0.57 -7.30 14.99
CA ILE A 40 0.81 -7.57 14.55
C ILE A 40 1.73 -6.44 15.00
N LYS A 41 1.96 -6.32 16.32
CA LYS A 41 2.81 -5.31 16.99
C LYS A 41 4.27 -5.16 16.49
N GLY A 42 4.69 -5.84 15.42
CA GLY A 42 6.09 -5.88 14.94
C GLY A 42 6.33 -5.53 13.47
N ARG A 43 5.31 -5.21 12.66
CA ARG A 43 5.54 -4.98 11.21
C ARG A 43 5.96 -3.54 10.88
N GLY A 44 7.12 -3.10 11.36
CA GLY A 44 7.95 -2.08 10.68
C GLY A 44 7.33 -0.71 10.37
N VAL A 45 6.16 -0.37 10.92
CA VAL A 45 5.58 0.97 10.82
C VAL A 45 6.23 1.82 11.91
N VAL A 46 7.25 2.58 11.51
CA VAL A 46 7.88 3.57 12.38
C VAL A 46 6.97 4.79 12.40
N LEU A 47 6.17 4.91 13.46
CA LEU A 47 5.49 6.14 13.82
C LEU A 47 6.51 7.04 14.52
N ARG A 48 6.50 8.34 14.21
CA ARG A 48 7.27 9.33 14.99
C ARG A 48 6.57 9.56 16.33
N ASP A 49 7.32 9.96 17.36
CA ASP A 49 6.73 10.35 18.64
C ASP A 49 5.66 11.44 18.43
N GLY A 50 4.41 11.13 18.78
CA GLY A 50 3.25 12.01 18.61
C GLY A 50 2.51 11.91 17.28
N GLN A 51 2.97 11.11 16.31
CA GLN A 51 2.27 10.88 15.05
C GLN A 51 1.32 9.70 15.15
N THR A 52 0.05 9.89 14.78
CA THR A 52 -0.91 8.79 14.77
C THR A 52 -0.82 7.98 13.47
N LEU A 53 -1.30 6.74 13.51
CA LEU A 53 -1.47 5.93 12.30
C LEU A 53 -2.40 6.63 11.29
N HIS A 54 -3.38 7.39 11.78
CA HIS A 54 -4.34 8.13 10.98
C HIS A 54 -3.66 9.25 10.18
N ASP A 55 -2.82 10.06 10.83
CA ASP A 55 -2.06 11.13 10.15
C ASP A 55 -1.17 10.55 9.04
N LEU A 56 -0.51 9.42 9.31
CA LEU A 56 0.34 8.73 8.34
C LEU A 56 -0.49 8.16 7.17
N TYR A 57 -1.69 7.66 7.45
CA TYR A 57 -2.61 7.16 6.44
C TYR A 57 -3.06 8.30 5.53
N GLU A 58 -3.51 9.43 6.09
CA GLU A 58 -3.94 10.59 5.32
C GLU A 58 -2.83 11.21 4.47
N GLU A 59 -1.58 11.21 4.96
CA GLU A 59 -0.43 11.68 4.18
C GLU A 59 -0.12 10.74 3.01
N ARG A 60 -0.21 9.43 3.22
CA ARG A 60 0.24 8.42 2.24
C ARG A 60 -0.83 8.01 1.23
N VAL A 61 -2.10 8.00 1.60
CA VAL A 61 -3.22 7.68 0.69
C VAL A 61 -3.15 8.46 -0.62
N PRO A 62 -3.05 9.80 -0.64
CA PRO A 62 -2.99 10.55 -1.88
C PRO A 62 -1.71 10.25 -2.68
N LEU A 63 -0.60 9.92 -2.01
CA LEU A 63 0.64 9.51 -2.69
C LEU A 63 0.49 8.14 -3.35
N TYR A 64 -0.13 7.18 -2.67
CA TYR A 64 -0.42 5.87 -3.24
C TYR A 64 -1.38 5.99 -4.42
N GLU A 65 -2.48 6.72 -4.26
CA GLU A 65 -3.45 6.95 -5.34
C GLU A 65 -2.84 7.69 -6.54
N LYS A 66 -1.87 8.61 -6.30
CA LYS A 66 -1.16 9.32 -7.37
C LYS A 66 -0.31 8.41 -8.25
N TYR A 67 0.35 7.42 -7.66
CA TYR A 67 1.27 6.54 -8.38
C TYR A 67 0.66 5.18 -8.73
N ALA A 68 -0.53 4.85 -8.23
CA ALA A 68 -1.18 3.58 -8.49
C ALA A 68 -1.76 3.53 -9.90
N ASP A 69 -1.33 2.55 -10.68
CA ASP A 69 -1.97 2.19 -11.95
C ASP A 69 -3.26 1.42 -11.68
N VAL A 70 -3.26 0.56 -10.65
CA VAL A 70 -4.42 -0.24 -10.25
C VAL A 70 -4.65 -0.12 -8.76
N ILE A 71 -5.88 0.22 -8.39
CA ILE A 71 -6.32 0.28 -7.00
C ILE A 71 -7.17 -0.96 -6.73
N VAL A 72 -6.69 -1.82 -5.86
CA VAL A 72 -7.42 -3.00 -5.38
C VAL A 72 -7.89 -2.71 -3.97
N ASP A 73 -9.20 -2.56 -3.82
CA ASP A 73 -9.80 -2.43 -2.50
C ASP A 73 -9.88 -3.80 -1.83
N GLU A 74 -9.12 -3.99 -0.75
CA GLU A 74 -9.12 -5.18 0.09
C GLU A 74 -10.28 -5.18 1.10
N HIS A 75 -11.15 -4.16 1.11
CA HIS A 75 -12.31 -4.11 1.98
C HIS A 75 -13.21 -5.34 1.74
N HIS A 76 -13.36 -6.19 2.77
CA HIS A 76 -14.06 -7.49 2.74
C HIS A 76 -13.41 -8.61 1.89
N LEU A 77 -12.18 -8.44 1.39
CA LEU A 77 -11.46 -9.51 0.72
C LEU A 77 -10.54 -10.25 1.70
N ASN A 78 -10.61 -11.57 1.64
CA ASN A 78 -9.62 -12.41 2.30
C ASN A 78 -8.29 -12.36 1.52
N VAL A 79 -7.18 -12.67 2.20
CA VAL A 79 -5.83 -12.67 1.60
C VAL A 79 -5.79 -13.49 0.30
N GLU A 80 -6.48 -14.62 0.25
CA GLU A 80 -6.60 -15.46 -0.95
C GLU A 80 -7.27 -14.73 -2.11
N GLN A 81 -8.36 -13.99 -1.86
CA GLN A 81 -9.05 -13.23 -2.91
C GLN A 81 -8.22 -12.03 -3.38
N THR A 82 -7.45 -11.40 -2.49
CA THR A 82 -6.48 -10.39 -2.90
C THR A 82 -5.42 -10.99 -3.82
N ILE A 83 -4.90 -12.18 -3.50
CA ILE A 83 -3.91 -12.88 -4.33
C ILE A 83 -4.50 -13.22 -5.69
N GLU A 84 -5.75 -13.73 -5.74
CA GLU A 84 -6.44 -14.07 -6.98
C GLU A 84 -6.59 -12.84 -7.90
N LYS A 85 -7.03 -11.69 -7.35
CA LYS A 85 -7.09 -10.44 -8.12
C LYS A 85 -5.73 -9.99 -8.64
N ILE A 86 -4.67 -10.11 -7.83
CA ILE A 86 -3.32 -9.76 -8.26
C ILE A 86 -2.86 -10.70 -9.38
N MET A 87 -3.20 -11.99 -9.31
CA MET A 87 -2.91 -12.96 -10.35
C MET A 87 -3.66 -12.65 -11.65
N GLU A 88 -4.96 -12.34 -11.58
CA GLU A 88 -5.75 -11.93 -12.75
C GLU A 88 -5.18 -10.66 -13.39
N LEU A 89 -4.75 -9.68 -12.58
CA LEU A 89 -4.09 -8.48 -13.08
C LEU A 89 -2.80 -8.83 -13.82
N LYS A 90 -1.98 -9.72 -13.26
CA LYS A 90 -0.74 -10.17 -13.91
C LYS A 90 -1.00 -10.81 -15.27
N GLU A 91 -2.02 -11.66 -15.38
CA GLU A 91 -2.38 -12.30 -16.66
C GLU A 91 -2.86 -11.29 -17.72
N ARG A 92 -3.47 -10.18 -17.28
CA ARG A 92 -3.97 -9.13 -18.18
C ARG A 92 -2.87 -8.21 -18.73
N PHE A 93 -1.67 -8.25 -18.15
CA PHE A 93 -0.50 -7.46 -18.57
C PHE A 93 0.65 -8.34 -19.13
N GLN A 94 0.43 -9.64 -19.35
CA GLN A 94 1.31 -10.51 -20.14
C GLN A 94 0.95 -10.46 -21.63
#